data_AF-A0AB39QK01-F1
#
_entry.id   AF-A0AB39QK01-F1
#
_cell.length_a   1.000
_cell.length_b   1.000
_cell.length_c   1.000
_cell.angle_alpha   90.00
_cell.angle_beta   90.00
_cell.angle_gamma   90.00
#
_symmetry.space_group_name_H-M   'P 1'
#
loop_
_entity.id
_entity.type
_entity.pdbx_description
1 polymer ?
#
loop_
_entity_poly.entity_id
_entity_poly.type
_entity_poly.pdbx_seq_one_letter_code
_entity_poly.pdbx_strand_id
1 'polypeptide(L)'
;MLNRKYFGALGAAAMSVALAACSTTTPTAAKPSAPNSSAVSSPASSSPTPEAALLTKAQLTSALLSLSQMPAGWSTDSSTSTGDKTFCDYRQPHKPQIQVSRTFQKGGGFTATIATAGIRQYASASDAAESFTAMEKALETCHRETYQGSVLKYSPMSVDKLGDRSLGVRIDSDGTTLLQQFTLDGPTLINVGTGGLTDADADTATRLLRDQVDRYEAAARK
;
A
#
# COMPACT_ATOMS: atom_id res chain seq x y z
N MET A 1 40.36 -25.09 -25.96
CA MET A 1 41.51 -24.33 -26.51
C MET A 1 40.93 -23.01 -27.02
N LEU A 2 41.54 -21.83 -26.88
CA LEU A 2 42.86 -21.48 -26.32
C LEU A 2 42.76 -20.90 -24.88
N ASN A 3 43.92 -20.75 -24.22
CA ASN A 3 44.08 -20.03 -22.94
C ASN A 3 44.56 -18.58 -23.18
N ARG A 4 44.38 -17.67 -22.22
CA ARG A 4 45.26 -16.48 -22.08
C ARG A 4 45.52 -16.09 -20.61
N LYS A 5 46.78 -15.71 -20.34
CA LYS A 5 47.42 -15.39 -19.04
C LYS A 5 48.39 -14.19 -19.24
N TYR A 6 48.84 -13.43 -18.24
CA TYR A 6 48.35 -13.20 -16.85
C TYR A 6 48.00 -11.68 -16.75
N PHE A 7 48.48 -10.76 -15.89
CA PHE A 7 49.34 -10.75 -14.68
C PHE A 7 49.21 -9.42 -13.92
N GLY A 8 49.33 -9.45 -12.58
CA GLY A 8 49.55 -8.28 -11.72
C GLY A 8 48.28 -7.54 -11.26
N ALA A 9 48.28 -6.82 -10.13
CA ALA A 9 49.36 -6.58 -9.16
C ALA A 9 48.82 -6.45 -7.72
N LEU A 10 49.70 -6.56 -6.71
CA LEU A 10 49.36 -6.31 -5.31
C LEU A 10 49.33 -4.80 -5.00
N GLY A 11 48.50 -4.40 -4.05
CA GLY A 11 48.57 -3.12 -3.35
C GLY A 11 48.19 -3.32 -1.88
N ALA A 12 48.97 -2.79 -0.95
CA ALA A 12 48.80 -2.96 0.49
C ALA A 12 49.25 -1.71 1.27
N ALA A 13 49.00 -1.71 2.59
CA ALA A 13 49.16 -0.59 3.53
C ALA A 13 48.08 0.53 3.37
N ALA A 14 47.78 1.33 4.40
CA ALA A 14 48.41 1.46 5.73
C ALA A 14 47.38 1.57 6.87
N MET A 15 47.84 1.35 8.11
CA MET A 15 47.09 1.66 9.33
C MET A 15 47.04 3.18 9.59
N SER A 16 46.03 3.61 10.33
CA SER A 16 46.10 4.81 11.19
C SER A 16 45.28 4.59 12.46
N VAL A 17 45.94 4.74 13.62
CA VAL A 17 45.31 4.73 14.95
C VAL A 17 45.54 6.09 15.58
N ALA A 18 44.52 6.67 16.22
CA ALA A 18 44.63 7.92 16.97
C ALA A 18 43.98 7.75 18.36
N LEU A 19 44.77 7.98 19.42
CA LEU A 19 44.28 8.09 20.79
C LEU A 19 44.31 9.55 21.23
N ALA A 20 43.19 10.06 21.75
CA ALA A 20 43.11 11.18 22.69
C ALA A 20 41.65 11.31 23.19
N ALA A 21 41.36 11.74 24.42
CA ALA A 21 42.10 11.69 25.68
C ALA A 21 41.08 11.86 26.82
N CYS A 22 41.32 11.28 28.00
CA CYS A 22 40.50 11.57 29.18
C CYS A 22 40.91 12.90 29.83
N SER A 23 39.93 13.70 30.25
CA SER A 23 40.16 14.92 31.04
C SER A 23 39.13 15.05 32.15
N THR A 24 39.37 14.39 33.29
CA THR A 24 38.60 14.55 34.51
C THR A 24 38.86 15.91 35.15
N THR A 25 37.83 16.76 35.24
CA THR A 25 37.89 18.00 36.04
C THR A 25 36.60 18.14 36.84
N THR A 26 36.71 18.21 38.17
CA THR A 26 35.56 18.36 39.08
C THR A 26 35.67 19.66 39.88
N PRO A 27 34.76 20.62 39.69
CA PRO A 27 34.59 21.74 40.60
C PRO A 27 33.27 21.64 41.39
N THR A 28 33.41 21.76 42.72
CA THR A 28 32.48 22.30 43.73
C THR A 28 30.98 22.36 43.45
N ALA A 29 30.19 21.77 44.36
CA ALA A 29 28.73 21.78 44.32
C ALA A 29 28.11 23.19 44.43
N ALA A 30 27.11 23.46 43.57
CA ALA A 30 26.08 24.46 43.79
C ALA A 30 24.72 23.75 43.88
N LYS A 31 23.88 24.12 44.84
CA LYS A 31 22.61 23.45 45.18
C LYS A 31 21.45 23.94 44.30
N PRO A 32 20.81 23.08 43.48
CA PRO A 32 19.53 23.39 42.85
C PRO A 32 18.36 23.12 43.82
N SER A 33 17.25 23.83 43.65
CA SER A 33 16.01 23.59 44.40
C SER A 33 15.27 22.34 43.91
N ALA A 34 14.45 21.74 44.77
CA ALA A 34 13.61 20.61 44.40
C ALA A 34 12.50 21.02 43.40
N PRO A 35 12.31 20.30 42.28
CA PRO A 35 11.09 20.36 41.50
C PRO A 35 10.04 19.46 42.14
N ASN A 36 8.87 20.04 42.43
CA ASN A 36 7.69 19.30 42.85
C ASN A 36 6.98 18.68 41.62
N SER A 37 5.97 17.84 41.86
CA SER A 37 5.01 17.35 40.84
C SER A 37 5.57 16.39 39.77
N SER A 38 5.53 15.10 40.08
CA SER A 38 5.43 14.05 39.05
C SER A 38 4.12 14.20 38.28
N ALA A 39 4.13 14.96 37.17
CA ALA A 39 3.03 14.97 36.22
C ALA A 39 2.96 13.60 35.53
N VAL A 40 1.98 12.77 35.92
CA VAL A 40 1.70 11.51 35.24
C VAL A 40 1.26 11.84 33.81
N SER A 41 2.05 11.41 32.83
CA SER A 41 1.65 11.46 31.43
C SER A 41 0.49 10.49 31.20
N SER A 42 -0.74 10.98 31.29
CA SER A 42 -1.92 10.24 30.85
C SER A 42 -1.70 9.76 29.42
N PRO A 43 -2.02 8.49 29.09
CA PRO A 43 -2.02 8.06 27.70
C PRO A 43 -2.99 8.94 26.92
N ALA A 44 -2.57 9.41 25.74
CA ALA A 44 -3.44 10.20 24.89
C ALA A 44 -4.68 9.36 24.53
N SER A 45 -5.86 9.79 24.98
CA SER A 45 -7.12 9.17 24.58
C SER A 45 -7.29 9.40 23.08
N SER A 46 -7.01 8.36 22.29
CA SER A 46 -7.42 8.28 20.90
C SER A 46 -8.95 8.31 20.87
N SER A 47 -9.52 9.48 20.59
CA SER A 47 -10.95 9.63 20.32
C SER A 47 -11.37 8.57 19.32
N PRO A 48 -12.48 7.83 19.54
CA PRO A 48 -12.91 6.82 18.60
C PRO A 48 -13.17 7.47 17.23
N THR A 49 -12.48 6.98 16.21
CA THR A 49 -12.77 7.33 14.81
C THR A 49 -14.27 7.08 14.56
N PRO A 50 -15.04 8.06 14.06
CA PRO A 50 -16.47 7.86 13.82
C PRO A 50 -16.72 6.66 12.92
N GLU A 51 -17.59 5.74 13.37
CA GLU A 51 -17.92 4.51 12.66
C GLU A 51 -18.41 4.83 11.24
N ALA A 52 -17.70 4.31 10.23
CA ALA A 52 -17.91 4.71 8.84
C ALA A 52 -19.27 4.21 8.32
N ALA A 53 -20.11 5.12 7.85
CA ALA A 53 -21.49 4.81 7.49
C ALA A 53 -21.61 3.81 6.31
N LEU A 54 -22.67 2.99 6.33
CA LEU A 54 -23.10 2.22 5.17
C LEU A 54 -23.68 3.17 4.12
N LEU A 55 -23.05 3.22 2.95
CA LEU A 55 -23.34 4.16 1.88
C LEU A 55 -24.13 3.49 0.76
N THR A 56 -25.05 4.23 0.14
CA THR A 56 -25.74 3.74 -1.05
C THR A 56 -24.77 3.57 -2.23
N LYS A 57 -25.12 2.72 -3.20
CA LYS A 57 -24.34 2.55 -4.43
C LYS A 57 -24.10 3.86 -5.18
N ALA A 58 -25.04 4.82 -5.09
CA ALA A 58 -24.87 6.16 -5.65
C ALA A 58 -23.79 6.98 -4.93
N GLN A 59 -23.80 6.99 -3.59
CA GLN A 59 -22.76 7.63 -2.78
C GLN A 59 -21.38 7.00 -3.03
N LEU A 60 -21.27 5.67 -3.06
CA LEU A 60 -20.01 4.97 -3.37
C LEU A 60 -19.51 5.27 -4.80
N THR A 61 -20.42 5.31 -5.80
CA THR A 61 -20.05 5.67 -7.20
C THR A 61 -19.57 7.12 -7.33
N SER A 62 -20.08 8.01 -6.47
CA SER A 62 -19.63 9.40 -6.34
C SER A 62 -18.30 9.50 -5.59
N ALA A 63 -18.07 8.66 -4.57
CA ALA A 63 -16.82 8.59 -3.82
C ALA A 63 -15.64 8.06 -4.67
N LEU A 64 -15.87 7.27 -5.73
CA LEU A 64 -14.81 6.89 -6.67
C LEU A 64 -14.07 8.11 -7.25
N LEU A 65 -12.75 8.02 -7.33
CA LEU A 65 -11.85 8.98 -7.98
C LEU A 65 -12.38 9.46 -9.33
N SER A 66 -12.40 10.77 -9.58
CA SER A 66 -12.81 11.33 -10.88
C SER A 66 -11.62 11.56 -11.81
N LEU A 67 -11.87 11.64 -13.12
CA LEU A 67 -10.82 11.91 -14.12
C LEU A 67 -10.04 13.21 -13.82
N SER A 68 -10.72 14.21 -13.27
CA SER A 68 -10.14 15.49 -12.81
C SER A 68 -9.12 15.38 -11.66
N GLN A 69 -8.99 14.21 -11.04
CA GLN A 69 -7.99 13.91 -10.01
C GLN A 69 -6.87 13.01 -10.52
N MET A 70 -7.03 12.40 -11.69
CA MET A 70 -5.94 11.66 -12.32
C MET A 70 -4.87 12.65 -12.80
N PRO A 71 -3.58 12.24 -12.85
CA PRO A 71 -2.52 13.04 -13.45
C PRO A 71 -2.81 13.40 -14.93
N ALA A 72 -2.05 14.36 -15.47
CA ALA A 72 -2.14 14.68 -16.89
C ALA A 72 -1.82 13.45 -17.78
N GLY A 73 -2.57 13.31 -18.88
CA GLY A 73 -2.40 12.23 -19.86
C GLY A 73 -3.18 10.93 -19.57
N TRP A 74 -3.98 10.89 -18.50
CA TRP A 74 -4.97 9.82 -18.28
C TRP A 74 -6.32 10.14 -18.94
N SER A 75 -7.07 9.10 -19.29
CA SER A 75 -8.48 9.13 -19.74
C SER A 75 -9.29 8.07 -18.97
N THR A 76 -10.60 8.26 -18.83
CA THR A 76 -11.48 7.16 -18.37
C THR A 76 -11.54 6.07 -19.41
N ASP A 77 -11.37 4.82 -18.98
CA ASP A 77 -11.76 3.66 -19.78
C ASP A 77 -13.23 3.32 -19.48
N SER A 78 -14.00 3.03 -20.53
CA SER A 78 -15.38 2.56 -20.41
C SER A 78 -15.49 1.03 -20.26
N SER A 79 -14.37 0.30 -20.38
CA SER A 79 -14.34 -1.13 -20.12
C SER A 79 -14.56 -1.44 -18.63
N THR A 80 -15.63 -2.17 -18.35
CA THR A 80 -15.96 -2.65 -17.01
C THR A 80 -15.28 -3.99 -16.75
N SER A 81 -14.15 -3.98 -16.07
CA SER A 81 -13.44 -5.19 -15.64
C SER A 81 -14.17 -5.90 -14.49
N THR A 82 -15.19 -6.71 -14.84
CA THR A 82 -15.96 -7.53 -13.88
C THR A 82 -15.19 -8.78 -13.43
N GLY A 83 -13.94 -8.59 -12.99
CA GLY A 83 -13.07 -9.65 -12.49
C GLY A 83 -13.21 -9.85 -11.00
N ASP A 84 -13.87 -10.94 -10.58
CA ASP A 84 -13.96 -11.32 -9.16
C ASP A 84 -12.66 -11.91 -8.61
N LYS A 85 -11.74 -12.35 -9.49
CA LYS A 85 -10.43 -12.89 -9.09
C LYS A 85 -9.58 -11.77 -8.50
N THR A 86 -9.03 -12.03 -7.32
CA THR A 86 -8.06 -11.13 -6.66
C THR A 86 -6.65 -11.70 -6.86
N PHE A 87 -6.20 -12.64 -6.03
CA PHE A 87 -4.94 -13.39 -6.19
C PHE A 87 -5.00 -14.71 -5.41
N CYS A 88 -4.02 -15.61 -5.60
CA CYS A 88 -3.79 -16.81 -4.77
C CYS A 88 -5.04 -17.62 -4.39
N ASP A 89 -5.92 -17.85 -5.36
CA ASP A 89 -7.28 -18.43 -5.20
C ASP A 89 -8.08 -17.95 -3.96
N TYR A 90 -7.86 -16.72 -3.53
CA TYR A 90 -8.49 -16.05 -2.38
C TYR A 90 -10.00 -16.30 -2.35
N ARG A 91 -10.43 -17.12 -1.38
CA ARG A 91 -11.83 -17.38 -1.10
C ARG A 91 -12.35 -16.29 -0.17
N GLN A 92 -12.87 -15.23 -0.76
CA GLN A 92 -13.56 -14.16 -0.06
C GLN A 92 -14.66 -14.74 0.86
N PRO A 93 -14.54 -14.64 2.20
CA PRO A 93 -15.47 -15.26 3.15
C PRO A 93 -16.88 -14.67 3.04
N HIS A 94 -16.95 -13.33 2.96
CA HIS A 94 -18.19 -12.57 2.91
C HIS A 94 -18.30 -11.84 1.58
N LYS A 95 -19.42 -11.96 0.86
CA LYS A 95 -19.63 -11.20 -0.38
C LYS A 95 -19.88 -9.72 -0.06
N PRO A 96 -19.37 -8.78 -0.88
CA PRO A 96 -19.66 -7.37 -0.68
C PRO A 96 -21.12 -7.12 -1.09
N GLN A 97 -21.85 -6.36 -0.29
CA GLN A 97 -23.22 -5.94 -0.59
C GLN A 97 -23.24 -4.95 -1.76
N ILE A 98 -22.20 -4.11 -1.85
CA ILE A 98 -22.02 -3.17 -2.96
C ILE A 98 -20.55 -3.19 -3.39
N GLN A 99 -20.33 -3.37 -4.70
CA GLN A 99 -19.04 -3.16 -5.35
C GLN A 99 -19.19 -2.12 -6.46
N VAL A 100 -18.25 -1.17 -6.49
CA VAL A 100 -18.13 -0.14 -7.55
C VAL A 100 -16.65 0.03 -7.91
N SER A 101 -16.37 0.35 -9.17
CA SER A 101 -15.01 0.64 -9.64
C SER A 101 -15.02 1.64 -10.81
N ARG A 102 -13.86 2.24 -11.07
CA ARG A 102 -13.60 3.09 -12.24
C ARG A 102 -12.21 2.80 -12.77
N THR A 103 -12.12 2.54 -14.07
CA THR A 103 -10.87 2.24 -14.78
C THR A 103 -10.41 3.49 -15.55
N PHE A 104 -9.10 3.67 -15.63
CA PHE A 104 -8.43 4.73 -16.36
C PHE A 104 -7.29 4.14 -17.19
N GLN A 105 -7.01 4.75 -18.33
CA GLN A 105 -5.89 4.43 -19.21
C GLN A 105 -5.00 5.66 -19.39
N LYS A 106 -3.69 5.46 -19.48
CA LYS A 106 -2.71 6.44 -19.98
C LYS A 106 -1.91 5.81 -21.12
N GLY A 107 -1.62 6.59 -22.16
CA GLY A 107 -0.96 6.08 -23.37
C GLY A 107 -1.83 5.11 -24.16
N GLY A 108 -1.21 4.23 -24.94
CA GLY A 108 -1.91 3.23 -25.76
C GLY A 108 -0.96 2.21 -26.38
N GLY A 109 -1.50 1.10 -26.89
CA GLY A 109 -0.70 -0.02 -27.41
C GLY A 109 0.29 -0.54 -26.35
N PHE A 110 1.53 -0.80 -26.75
CA PHE A 110 2.58 -1.30 -25.83
C PHE A 110 3.02 -0.31 -24.73
N THR A 111 2.58 0.96 -24.79
CA THR A 111 2.81 1.96 -23.73
C THR A 111 1.55 2.22 -22.89
N ALA A 112 0.52 1.37 -22.99
CA ALA A 112 -0.68 1.50 -22.18
C ALA A 112 -0.36 1.21 -20.70
N THR A 113 -0.69 2.16 -19.83
CA THR A 113 -0.76 1.97 -18.38
C THR A 113 -2.22 2.05 -17.96
N ILE A 114 -2.67 1.09 -17.17
CA ILE A 114 -4.02 1.05 -16.60
C ILE A 114 -3.95 1.41 -15.11
N ALA A 115 -4.98 2.09 -14.62
CA ALA A 115 -5.25 2.27 -13.20
C ALA A 115 -6.73 1.99 -12.93
N THR A 116 -7.03 1.27 -11.86
CA THR A 116 -8.41 0.97 -11.44
C THR A 116 -8.59 1.31 -9.98
N ALA A 117 -9.50 2.22 -9.68
CA ALA A 117 -9.96 2.49 -8.32
C ALA A 117 -11.23 1.67 -8.04
N GLY A 118 -11.34 1.09 -6.84
CA GLY A 118 -12.44 0.23 -6.46
C GLY A 118 -12.84 0.40 -4.99
N ILE A 119 -14.12 0.18 -4.71
CA ILE A 119 -14.67 0.17 -3.35
C ILE A 119 -15.63 -1.03 -3.24
N ARG A 120 -15.41 -1.88 -2.22
CA ARG A 120 -16.22 -3.03 -1.84
C ARG A 120 -16.76 -2.81 -0.43
N GLN A 121 -18.07 -2.58 -0.28
CA GLN A 121 -18.71 -2.44 1.02
C GLN A 121 -19.45 -3.73 1.40
N TYR A 122 -19.25 -4.17 2.64
CA TYR A 122 -19.82 -5.39 3.23
C TYR A 122 -21.06 -5.08 4.08
N ALA A 123 -21.66 -6.07 4.75
CA ALA A 123 -22.78 -5.81 5.65
C ALA A 123 -22.34 -5.28 7.03
N SER A 124 -21.12 -5.58 7.46
CA SER A 124 -20.54 -5.08 8.72
C SER A 124 -19.03 -4.86 8.62
N ALA A 125 -18.45 -4.21 9.63
CA ALA A 125 -17.00 -4.11 9.80
C ALA A 125 -16.33 -5.48 10.09
N SER A 126 -17.05 -6.44 10.70
CA SER A 126 -16.51 -7.80 10.92
C SER A 126 -16.36 -8.52 9.59
N ASP A 127 -17.38 -8.48 8.73
CA ASP A 127 -17.37 -9.08 7.39
C ASP A 127 -16.15 -8.62 6.57
N ALA A 128 -15.88 -7.30 6.64
CA ALA A 128 -14.80 -6.64 5.94
C ALA A 128 -13.43 -7.02 6.53
N ALA A 129 -13.30 -6.99 7.87
CA ALA A 129 -12.07 -7.35 8.57
C ALA A 129 -11.70 -8.84 8.44
N GLU A 130 -12.67 -9.75 8.49
CA GLU A 130 -12.49 -11.18 8.22
C GLU A 130 -12.05 -11.41 6.77
N SER A 131 -12.66 -10.70 5.82
CA SER A 131 -12.28 -10.78 4.41
C SER A 131 -10.87 -10.23 4.15
N PHE A 132 -10.49 -9.12 4.77
CA PHE A 132 -9.12 -8.57 4.69
C PHE A 132 -8.09 -9.53 5.33
N THR A 133 -8.44 -10.17 6.44
CA THR A 133 -7.56 -11.16 7.11
C THR A 133 -7.39 -12.43 6.26
N ALA A 134 -8.45 -12.89 5.59
CA ALA A 134 -8.35 -13.98 4.62
C ALA A 134 -7.53 -13.59 3.37
N MET A 135 -7.52 -12.31 3.00
CA MET A 135 -6.71 -11.76 1.91
C MET A 135 -5.22 -11.71 2.26
N GLU A 136 -4.86 -11.20 3.44
CA GLU A 136 -3.48 -11.23 3.97
C GLU A 136 -2.96 -12.68 3.99
N LYS A 137 -3.71 -13.59 4.61
CA LYS A 137 -3.35 -15.01 4.73
C LYS A 137 -3.16 -15.71 3.37
N ALA A 138 -3.88 -15.29 2.33
CA ALA A 138 -3.69 -15.82 0.98
C ALA A 138 -2.31 -15.42 0.39
N LEU A 139 -1.81 -14.22 0.71
CA LEU A 139 -0.47 -13.76 0.31
C LEU A 139 0.66 -14.30 1.19
N GLU A 140 0.38 -14.61 2.46
CA GLU A 140 1.34 -15.32 3.33
C GLU A 140 1.57 -16.76 2.87
N THR A 141 0.52 -17.44 2.40
CA THR A 141 0.56 -18.88 2.09
C THR A 141 0.78 -19.19 0.61
N CYS A 142 0.59 -18.21 -0.27
CA CYS A 142 0.85 -18.34 -1.70
C CYS A 142 1.59 -17.12 -2.24
N HIS A 143 2.63 -17.38 -3.05
CA HIS A 143 3.43 -16.36 -3.72
C HIS A 143 3.47 -16.56 -5.25
N ARG A 144 2.71 -17.53 -5.77
CA ARG A 144 2.63 -17.88 -7.20
C ARG A 144 1.39 -18.71 -7.51
N GLU A 145 0.70 -18.40 -8.59
CA GLU A 145 -0.34 -19.26 -9.19
C GLU A 145 -0.20 -19.31 -10.72
N THR A 146 -0.92 -20.23 -11.37
CA THR A 146 -1.12 -20.20 -12.83
C THR A 146 -2.57 -19.81 -13.09
N TYR A 147 -2.80 -18.67 -13.75
CA TYR A 147 -4.13 -18.13 -14.03
C TYR A 147 -4.29 -17.87 -15.53
N GLN A 148 -5.31 -18.47 -16.15
CA GLN A 148 -5.57 -18.38 -17.60
C GLN A 148 -4.35 -18.73 -18.49
N GLY A 149 -3.46 -19.61 -18.01
CA GLY A 149 -2.23 -20.02 -18.70
C GLY A 149 -1.00 -19.14 -18.40
N SER A 150 -1.20 -17.94 -17.88
CA SER A 150 -0.15 -17.03 -17.40
C SER A 150 0.34 -17.41 -15.99
N VAL A 151 1.60 -17.12 -15.68
CA VAL A 151 2.21 -17.41 -14.37
C VAL A 151 2.30 -16.13 -13.54
N LEU A 152 1.33 -15.94 -12.65
CA LEU A 152 1.30 -14.81 -11.72
C LEU A 152 2.25 -15.10 -10.56
N LYS A 153 3.17 -14.18 -10.26
CA LYS A 153 3.99 -14.17 -9.04
C LYS A 153 3.51 -13.04 -8.14
N TYR A 154 3.46 -13.29 -6.83
CA TYR A 154 2.99 -12.34 -5.83
C TYR A 154 4.08 -12.03 -4.82
N SER A 155 4.38 -10.75 -4.64
CA SER A 155 5.29 -10.25 -3.61
C SER A 155 4.55 -9.22 -2.76
N PRO A 156 4.29 -9.49 -1.46
CA PRO A 156 3.78 -8.47 -0.55
C PRO A 156 4.72 -7.25 -0.52
N MET A 157 4.16 -6.06 -0.46
CA MET A 157 4.90 -4.80 -0.41
C MET A 157 4.37 -3.90 0.71
N SER A 158 5.27 -3.10 1.29
CA SER A 158 4.87 -2.05 2.23
C SER A 158 4.08 -0.96 1.50
N VAL A 159 3.08 -0.41 2.17
CA VAL A 159 2.25 0.72 1.73
C VAL A 159 2.06 1.68 2.90
N ASP A 160 1.62 2.91 2.60
CA ASP A 160 1.17 3.85 3.63
C ASP A 160 0.04 3.23 4.46
N LYS A 161 0.02 3.52 5.77
CA LYS A 161 -1.10 3.14 6.65
C LYS A 161 -2.23 4.15 6.50
N LEU A 162 -3.34 3.67 5.97
CA LEU A 162 -4.59 4.37 5.69
C LEU A 162 -5.75 3.51 6.25
N GLY A 163 -6.79 4.14 6.78
CA GLY A 163 -7.88 3.45 7.47
C GLY A 163 -7.39 2.62 8.68
N ASP A 164 -8.04 1.48 8.92
CA ASP A 164 -7.71 0.54 9.99
C ASP A 164 -6.47 -0.32 9.65
N ARG A 165 -6.40 -0.81 8.41
CA ARG A 165 -5.35 -1.72 7.88
C ARG A 165 -5.09 -1.42 6.42
N SER A 166 -3.85 -1.64 5.98
CA SER A 166 -3.44 -1.45 4.59
C SER A 166 -2.49 -2.56 4.14
N LEU A 167 -2.61 -2.97 2.88
CA LEU A 167 -1.90 -4.10 2.30
C LEU A 167 -1.52 -3.77 0.85
N GLY A 168 -0.28 -4.04 0.46
CA GLY A 168 0.15 -3.97 -0.94
C GLY A 168 0.64 -5.31 -1.46
N VAL A 169 0.42 -5.57 -2.74
CA VAL A 169 1.03 -6.67 -3.48
C VAL A 169 1.54 -6.21 -4.84
N ARG A 170 2.78 -6.57 -5.15
CA ARG A 170 3.33 -6.56 -6.50
C ARG A 170 3.01 -7.89 -7.18
N ILE A 171 2.47 -7.82 -8.39
CA ILE A 171 2.08 -8.96 -9.21
C ILE A 171 2.89 -8.91 -10.51
N ASP A 172 3.72 -9.92 -10.76
CA ASP A 172 4.53 -10.02 -11.98
C ASP A 172 4.06 -11.20 -12.83
N SER A 173 3.81 -10.97 -14.13
CA SER A 173 3.49 -12.01 -15.13
C SER A 173 4.03 -11.64 -16.50
N ASP A 174 4.74 -12.54 -17.15
CA ASP A 174 5.05 -12.47 -18.59
C ASP A 174 5.67 -11.13 -19.07
N GLY A 175 6.49 -10.51 -18.21
CA GLY A 175 7.15 -9.21 -18.47
C GLY A 175 6.34 -7.98 -18.06
N THR A 176 5.06 -8.15 -17.72
CA THR A 176 4.18 -7.12 -17.15
C THR A 176 4.25 -7.11 -15.62
N THR A 177 4.21 -5.92 -15.03
CA THR A 177 4.00 -5.73 -13.59
C THR A 177 2.65 -5.03 -13.35
N LEU A 178 1.91 -5.50 -12.35
CA LEU A 178 0.82 -4.78 -11.71
C LEU A 178 1.15 -4.56 -10.24
N LEU A 179 0.75 -3.42 -9.69
CA LEU A 179 0.69 -3.19 -8.24
C LEU A 179 -0.80 -3.13 -7.85
N GLN A 180 -1.17 -3.81 -6.77
CA GLN A 180 -2.47 -3.64 -6.14
C GLN A 180 -2.28 -3.25 -4.68
N GLN A 181 -2.94 -2.17 -4.27
CA GLN A 181 -2.94 -1.68 -2.89
C GLN A 181 -4.37 -1.67 -2.36
N PHE A 182 -4.51 -1.99 -1.08
CA PHE A 182 -5.78 -2.19 -0.37
C PHE A 182 -5.79 -1.43 0.95
N THR A 183 -6.96 -0.99 1.36
CA THR A 183 -7.23 -0.37 2.66
C THR A 183 -8.56 -0.89 3.21
N LEU A 184 -8.59 -1.23 4.48
CA LEU A 184 -9.79 -1.49 5.26
C LEU A 184 -10.15 -0.21 6.03
N ASP A 185 -11.40 0.22 5.96
CA ASP A 185 -11.96 1.31 6.77
C ASP A 185 -13.40 0.92 7.15
N GLY A 186 -13.58 0.45 8.39
CA GLY A 186 -14.85 -0.05 8.92
C GLY A 186 -15.46 -1.14 8.03
N PRO A 187 -16.71 -0.97 7.52
CA PRO A 187 -17.39 -1.96 6.68
C PRO A 187 -16.90 -2.00 5.23
N THR A 188 -15.81 -1.31 4.89
CA THR A 188 -15.40 -1.06 3.51
C THR A 188 -13.96 -1.45 3.22
N LEU A 189 -13.76 -2.18 2.13
CA LEU A 189 -12.45 -2.43 1.52
C LEU A 189 -12.31 -1.55 0.27
N ILE A 190 -11.30 -0.68 0.30
CA ILE A 190 -10.93 0.26 -0.75
C ILE A 190 -9.70 -0.33 -1.46
N ASN A 191 -9.64 -0.25 -2.79
CA ASN A 191 -8.50 -0.75 -3.54
C ASN A 191 -8.10 0.17 -4.71
N VAL A 192 -6.80 0.18 -5.00
CA VAL A 192 -6.25 0.76 -6.23
C VAL A 192 -5.30 -0.24 -6.87
N GLY A 193 -5.56 -0.57 -8.15
CA GLY A 193 -4.64 -1.30 -9.01
C GLY A 193 -3.98 -0.36 -10.02
N THR A 194 -2.70 -0.57 -10.34
CA THR A 194 -1.98 0.12 -11.42
C THR A 194 -1.04 -0.83 -12.14
N GLY A 195 -0.77 -0.61 -13.43
CA GLY A 195 0.31 -1.32 -14.12
C GLY A 195 0.23 -1.26 -15.64
N GLY A 196 1.23 -1.85 -16.29
CA GLY A 196 1.37 -1.86 -17.74
C GLY A 196 2.58 -2.69 -18.19
N LEU A 197 2.73 -2.84 -19.50
CA LEU A 197 3.77 -3.68 -20.10
C LEU A 197 5.21 -3.14 -19.90
N THR A 198 5.34 -1.85 -19.59
CA THR A 198 6.64 -1.15 -19.54
C THR A 198 7.02 -0.63 -18.16
N ASP A 199 6.06 -0.32 -17.29
CA ASP A 199 6.29 0.09 -15.90
C ASP A 199 5.01 -0.05 -15.05
N ALA A 200 5.17 -0.05 -13.73
CA ALA A 200 4.10 0.06 -12.74
C ALA A 200 4.53 1.02 -11.61
N ASP A 201 4.28 2.31 -11.83
CA ASP A 201 4.65 3.43 -10.96
C ASP A 201 4.00 3.32 -9.56
N ALA A 202 4.84 2.97 -8.57
CA ALA A 202 4.44 2.80 -7.16
C ALA A 202 4.06 4.11 -6.47
N ASP A 203 4.63 5.25 -6.86
CA ASP A 203 4.29 6.56 -6.28
C ASP A 203 2.93 7.01 -6.78
N THR A 204 2.61 6.74 -8.06
CA THR A 204 1.26 6.91 -8.59
C THR A 204 0.26 5.95 -7.95
N ALA A 205 0.60 4.67 -7.75
CA ALA A 205 -0.28 3.72 -7.05
C ALA A 205 -0.63 4.20 -5.62
N THR A 206 0.39 4.63 -4.87
CA THR A 206 0.25 5.05 -3.46
C THR A 206 -0.49 6.36 -3.32
N ARG A 207 -0.22 7.33 -4.20
CA ARG A 207 -0.97 8.59 -4.26
C ARG A 207 -2.45 8.35 -4.60
N LEU A 208 -2.74 7.55 -5.62
CA LEU A 208 -4.11 7.24 -6.01
C LEU A 208 -4.86 6.46 -4.91
N LEU A 209 -4.20 5.60 -4.13
CA LEU A 209 -4.86 4.96 -2.98
C LEU A 209 -5.26 6.00 -1.93
N ARG A 210 -4.35 6.89 -1.52
CA ARG A 210 -4.66 7.99 -0.58
C ARG A 210 -5.81 8.86 -1.11
N ASP A 211 -5.70 9.36 -2.34
CA ASP A 211 -6.73 10.19 -2.98
C ASP A 211 -8.11 9.47 -3.07
N GLN A 212 -8.13 8.13 -3.07
CA GLN A 212 -9.36 7.34 -3.04
C GLN A 212 -9.89 7.09 -1.61
N VAL A 213 -9.01 6.91 -0.62
CA VAL A 213 -9.40 6.80 0.80
C VAL A 213 -10.00 8.12 1.28
N ASP A 214 -9.32 9.25 1.06
CA ASP A 214 -9.78 10.58 1.44
C ASP A 214 -11.21 10.87 0.91
N ARG A 215 -11.52 10.43 -0.32
CA ARG A 215 -12.87 10.55 -0.91
C ARG A 215 -13.92 9.64 -0.30
N TYR A 216 -13.54 8.42 0.12
CA TYR A 216 -14.45 7.53 0.83
C TYR A 216 -14.77 8.10 2.21
N GLU A 217 -13.75 8.52 2.97
CA GLU A 217 -13.94 9.13 4.29
C GLU A 217 -14.81 10.40 4.20
N ALA A 218 -14.51 11.27 3.24
CA ALA A 218 -15.32 12.47 2.96
C ALA A 218 -16.74 12.17 2.41
N ALA A 219 -17.11 10.91 2.21
CA ALA A 219 -18.47 10.47 1.93
C ALA A 219 -19.11 9.70 3.11
N ALA A 220 -18.32 8.92 3.86
CA ALA A 220 -18.76 8.01 4.92
C ALA A 220 -18.76 8.61 6.34
N ARG A 221 -18.05 9.73 6.56
CA ARG A 221 -17.98 10.46 7.83
C ARG A 221 -18.74 11.80 7.78
N LYS A 222 -19.91 11.81 7.12
CA LYS A 222 -20.83 12.96 6.93
C LYS A 222 -22.16 12.75 7.65
#